data_AF-A0A957EPE0-F1
#
_entry.id   AF-A0A957EPE0-F1
#
_cell.length_a   1.000
_cell.length_b   1.000
_cell.length_c   1.000
_cell.angle_alpha   90.00
_cell.angle_beta   90.00
_cell.angle_gamma   90.00
#
_symmetry.space_group_name_H-M   'P 1'
#
loop_
_entity.id
_entity.type
_entity.pdbx_description
1 polymer ?
#
loop_
_entity_poly.entity_id
_entity_poly.type
_entity_poly.pdbx_seq_one_letter_code
_entity_poly.pdbx_strand_id
1 'polypeptide(L)'
;MKRILWTKHAQKNLEEREIELSEVERTVTVPEFIVPDPPGRQIMMRRYYDKLLRREMLLRVVTIEAEATITVITVYKTSQIRRYVKE
;
A
#
# COMPACT_ATOMS: atom_id res chain seq x y z
N MET A 1 13.38 -12.20 -0.41
CA MET A 1 12.20 -11.32 -0.56
C MET A 1 10.96 -12.21 -0.60
N LYS A 2 9.90 -11.90 0.14
CA LYS A 2 8.67 -12.71 0.15
C LYS A 2 7.93 -12.55 -1.19
N ARG A 3 7.20 -13.59 -1.62
CA ARG A 3 6.40 -13.52 -2.84
C ARG A 3 5.15 -12.67 -2.60
N ILE A 4 4.92 -11.67 -3.45
CA ILE A 4 3.72 -10.83 -3.39
C ILE A 4 2.58 -11.54 -4.15
N LEU A 5 1.45 -11.70 -3.47
CA LEU A 5 0.22 -12.23 -4.04
C LEU A 5 -0.85 -11.12 -4.06
N TRP A 6 -1.69 -11.12 -5.10
CA TRP A 6 -2.68 -10.07 -5.32
C TRP A 6 -4.07 -10.65 -5.28
N THR A 7 -4.94 -10.05 -4.48
CA THR A 7 -6.38 -10.34 -4.57
C THR A 7 -6.97 -9.64 -5.79
N LYS A 8 -8.10 -10.15 -6.32
CA LYS A 8 -8.86 -9.50 -7.40
C LYS A 8 -9.26 -8.07 -7.03
N HIS A 9 -9.60 -7.83 -5.76
CA HIS A 9 -9.97 -6.51 -5.26
C HIS A 9 -8.79 -5.53 -5.30
N ALA A 10 -7.59 -5.98 -4.92
CA ALA A 10 -6.38 -5.17 -5.02
C ALA A 10 -6.03 -4.82 -6.47
N GLN A 11 -6.09 -5.79 -7.39
CA GLN A 11 -5.82 -5.55 -8.82
C GLN A 11 -6.78 -4.51 -9.39
N LYS A 12 -8.08 -4.67 -9.13
CA LYS A 12 -9.10 -3.70 -9.55
C LYS A 12 -8.83 -2.29 -9.02
N ASN A 13 -8.51 -2.14 -7.73
CA ASN A 13 -8.19 -0.83 -7.15
C ASN A 13 -6.90 -0.23 -7.71
N LEU A 14 -5.90 -1.05 -8.05
CA LEU A 14 -4.66 -0.60 -8.64
C LEU A 14 -4.91 0.08 -9.99
N GLU A 15 -5.75 -0.54 -10.82
CA GLU A 15 -6.18 -0.02 -12.12
C GLU A 15 -7.09 1.22 -11.96
N GLU A 16 -8.19 1.10 -11.22
CA GLU A 16 -9.20 2.18 -11.08
C GLU A 16 -8.64 3.45 -10.42
N ARG A 17 -7.60 3.32 -9.60
CA ARG A 17 -6.97 4.44 -8.90
C ARG A 17 -5.67 4.89 -9.54
N GLU A 18 -5.29 4.32 -10.68
CA GLU A 18 -4.08 4.68 -11.43
C GLU A 18 -2.85 4.69 -10.50
N ILE A 19 -2.64 3.56 -9.83
CA ILE A 19 -1.51 3.36 -8.92
C ILE A 19 -0.47 2.53 -9.68
N GLU A 20 0.76 3.05 -9.80
CA GLU A 20 1.85 2.31 -10.42
C GLU A 20 2.19 1.07 -9.58
N LEU A 21 2.28 -0.11 -10.21
CA LEU A 21 2.62 -1.37 -9.55
C LEU A 21 3.93 -1.28 -8.76
N SER A 22 4.92 -0.61 -9.34
CA SER A 22 6.23 -0.35 -8.74
C SER A 22 6.14 0.40 -7.41
N GLU A 23 5.20 1.32 -7.25
CA GLU A 23 5.02 2.07 -5.99
C GLU A 23 4.40 1.18 -4.90
N VAL A 24 3.51 0.25 -5.27
CA VAL A 24 2.99 -0.74 -4.33
C VAL A 24 4.09 -1.72 -3.91
N GLU A 25 4.86 -2.25 -4.86
CA GLU A 25 5.97 -3.15 -4.56
C GLU A 25 7.02 -2.48 -3.65
N ARG A 26 7.37 -1.22 -3.92
CA ARG A 26 8.23 -0.41 -3.04
C ARG A 26 7.62 -0.23 -1.66
N THR A 27 6.32 0.02 -1.56
CA THR A 27 5.63 0.17 -0.28
C THR A 27 5.62 -1.12 0.53
N VAL A 28 5.49 -2.28 -0.14
CA VAL A 28 5.53 -3.60 0.52
C VAL A 28 6.95 -3.98 0.93
N THR A 29 7.96 -3.63 0.14
CA THR A 29 9.35 -4.04 0.37
C THR A 29 10.11 -3.11 1.31
N VAL A 30 9.85 -1.81 1.25
CA VAL A 30 10.46 -0.78 2.09
C VAL A 30 9.36 0.19 2.54
N PRO A 31 8.43 -0.26 3.40
CA PRO A 31 7.41 0.64 3.96
C PRO A 31 8.07 1.74 4.78
N GLU A 32 7.49 2.91 4.73
CA GLU A 32 7.88 4.02 5.61
C GLU A 32 7.21 3.89 6.98
N PHE A 33 5.97 3.38 6.99
CA PHE A 33 5.19 3.13 8.18
C PHE A 33 4.48 1.78 8.06
N ILE A 34 4.37 1.08 9.19
CA ILE A 34 3.58 -0.15 9.31
C ILE A 34 2.63 0.04 10.48
N VAL A 35 1.33 -0.15 10.22
CA VAL A 35 0.28 -0.04 11.24
C VAL A 35 -0.50 -1.35 11.33
N PRO A 36 -0.68 -1.95 12.51
CA PRO A 36 -1.54 -3.13 12.67
C PRO A 36 -2.99 -2.84 12.28
N ASP A 37 -3.66 -3.77 11.59
CA ASP A 37 -5.10 -3.73 11.27
C ASP A 37 -5.77 -5.07 11.65
N PRO A 38 -6.01 -5.31 12.95
CA PRO A 38 -6.52 -6.59 13.42
C PRO A 38 -7.85 -7.02 12.77
N PRO A 39 -8.11 -8.35 12.67
CA PRO A 39 -7.20 -9.45 13.01
C PRO A 39 -6.22 -9.77 11.86
N GLY A 40 -4.94 -9.97 12.18
CA GLY A 40 -3.94 -10.57 11.28
C GLY A 40 -3.51 -9.76 10.05
N ARG A 41 -4.03 -8.53 9.86
CA ARG A 41 -3.61 -7.65 8.77
C ARG A 41 -2.70 -6.55 9.28
N GLN A 42 -1.97 -5.96 8.35
CA GLN A 42 -1.19 -4.77 8.56
C GLN A 42 -1.38 -3.81 7.39
N ILE A 43 -1.14 -2.53 7.63
CA ILE A 43 -1.20 -1.48 6.64
C ILE A 43 0.21 -0.95 6.48
N MET A 44 0.83 -1.32 5.37
CA MET A 44 2.12 -0.80 4.93
C MET A 44 1.88 0.50 4.17
N MET A 45 2.59 1.55 4.53
CA MET A 45 2.38 2.88 3.97
C MET A 45 3.68 3.53 3.57
N ARG A 46 3.62 4.35 2.52
CA ARG A 46 4.76 5.11 2.02
C ARG A 46 4.28 6.39 1.35
N ARG A 47 4.95 7.50 1.61
CA ARG A 47 4.76 8.74 0.85
C ARG A 47 5.40 8.61 -0.52
N TYR A 48 4.71 9.09 -1.56
CA TYR A 48 5.25 9.13 -2.92
C TYR A 48 4.70 10.35 -3.68
N TYR A 49 5.43 10.78 -4.70
CA TYR A 49 4.94 11.81 -5.61
C TYR A 49 4.10 11.17 -6.70
N ASP A 50 2.80 11.46 -6.70
CA ASP A 50 1.88 10.98 -7.73
C ASP A 50 2.00 11.87 -8.96
N LYS A 51 2.52 11.30 -10.06
CA LYS A 51 2.78 12.05 -11.30
C LYS A 51 1.51 12.55 -11.98
N LEU A 52 0.41 11.81 -11.85
CA LEU A 52 -0.86 12.18 -12.46
C LEU A 52 -1.51 13.34 -11.71
N LEU A 53 -1.54 13.26 -10.38
CA LEU A 53 -2.10 14.30 -9.51
C LEU A 53 -1.12 15.46 -9.23
N ARG A 54 0.15 15.31 -9.63
CA ARG A 54 1.25 16.29 -9.45
C ARG A 54 1.41 16.77 -8.02
N ARG A 55 1.33 15.84 -7.06
CA ARG A 55 1.48 16.14 -5.64
C ARG A 55 1.91 14.92 -4.84
N GLU A 56 2.40 15.16 -3.63
CA GLU A 56 2.64 14.11 -2.65
C GLU A 56 1.32 13.45 -2.25
N MET A 57 1.33 12.12 -2.21
CA MET A 57 0.24 11.27 -1.77
C MET A 57 0.80 10.22 -0.81
N LEU A 58 -0.07 9.72 0.09
CA LEU A 58 0.24 8.54 0.90
C LEU A 58 -0.36 7.32 0.22
N LEU A 59 0.49 6.37 -0.16
CA LEU A 59 0.05 5.04 -0.60
C LEU A 59 -0.18 4.16 0.63
N ARG A 60 -1.32 3.49 0.67
CA ARG A 60 -1.72 2.57 1.74
C ARG A 60 -1.98 1.20 1.14
N VAL A 61 -1.28 0.19 1.64
CA VAL A 61 -1.33 -1.20 1.17
C VAL A 61 -1.73 -2.07 2.35
N VAL A 62 -2.93 -2.63 2.30
CA VAL A 62 -3.40 -3.56 3.33
C VAL A 62 -2.92 -4.96 2.96
N THR A 63 -2.18 -5.59 3.84
CA THR A 63 -1.57 -6.89 3.61
C THR A 63 -1.87 -7.89 4.72
N ILE A 64 -1.83 -9.17 4.35
CA ILE A 64 -1.65 -10.29 5.28
C ILE A 64 -0.28 -10.86 5.00
N GLU A 65 0.56 -10.93 6.02
CA GLU A 65 1.92 -11.48 5.89
C GLU A 65 1.96 -12.90 6.46
N ALA A 66 2.50 -13.81 5.67
CA ALA A 66 2.81 -15.18 6.05
C ALA A 66 4.32 -15.40 5.97
N GLU A 67 4.78 -16.63 6.25
CA GLU A 67 6.20 -16.97 6.25
C GLU A 67 6.88 -16.69 4.90
N ALA A 68 6.27 -17.12 3.79
CA ALA A 68 6.84 -17.00 2.44
C ALA A 68 6.16 -15.96 1.55
N THR A 69 4.99 -15.45 1.94
CA THR A 69 4.14 -14.61 1.08
C THR A 69 3.67 -13.35 1.78
N ILE A 70 3.39 -12.33 0.98
CA ILE A 70 2.65 -11.13 1.40
C ILE A 70 1.46 -11.01 0.46
N THR A 71 0.25 -11.18 1.00
CA THR A 71 -0.99 -11.07 0.23
C THR A 71 -1.50 -9.63 0.31
N VAL A 72 -1.53 -8.92 -0.82
CA VAL A 72 -2.11 -7.59 -0.95
C VAL A 72 -3.63 -7.71 -1.08
N ILE A 73 -4.32 -7.25 -0.04
CA ILE A 73 -5.78 -7.30 0.07
C ILE A 73 -6.42 -6.11 -0.64
N THR A 74 -5.86 -4.91 -0.45
CA THR A 74 -6.32 -3.71 -1.14
C THR A 74 -5.23 -2.64 -1.17
N VAL A 75 -5.35 -1.72 -2.13
CA VAL A 75 -4.45 -0.58 -2.32
C VAL A 75 -5.26 0.69 -2.53
N TYR A 76 -4.81 1.80 -1.96
CA TYR A 76 -5.36 3.12 -2.27
C TYR A 76 -4.38 4.23 -1.94
N LYS A 77 -4.54 5.35 -2.64
CA LYS A 77 -3.81 6.60 -2.39
C LYS A 77 -4.70 7.64 -1.74
N THR A 78 -4.13 8.48 -0.88
CA THR A 78 -4.85 9.59 -0.22
C THR A 78 -3.96 10.80 -0.01
N SER A 79 -4.52 12.01 -0.12
CA SER A 79 -3.83 13.24 0.25
C SER A 79 -4.00 13.62 1.73
N GLN A 80 -4.82 12.87 2.49
CA GLN A 80 -5.01 13.10 3.92
C GLN A 80 -3.83 12.54 4.74
N ILE A 81 -2.59 12.89 4.39
CA ILE A 81 -1.37 12.29 4.97
C ILE A 81 -1.36 12.45 6.49
N ARG A 82 -1.65 13.66 6.98
CA ARG A 82 -1.71 14.00 8.42
C ARG A 82 -2.73 13.19 9.23
N ARG A 83 -3.74 12.59 8.58
CA ARG A 83 -4.71 11.73 9.26
C ARG A 83 -4.10 10.38 9.64
N TYR A 84 -3.11 9.93 8.89
CA TYR A 84 -2.58 8.57 8.96
C TYR A 84 -1.13 8.50 9.44
N VAL A 85 -0.37 9.56 9.25
CA VAL A 85 0.98 9.72 9.77
C VAL A 85 0.89 10.67 10.95
N LYS A 86 1.21 10.18 12.15
CA LYS A 86 1.43 11.01 13.33
C LYS A 86 2.92 11.35 13.38
N GLU A 87 3.23 12.63 13.45
CA GLU A 87 4.59 13.15 13.71
C GLU A 87 5.07 12.75 15.11
#